data_AF-A0A6P7TSB0-F1
#
_entry.id   AF-A0A6P7TSB0-F1
#
_cell.length_a   1.000
_cell.length_b   1.000
_cell.length_c   1.000
_cell.angle_alpha   90.00
_cell.angle_beta   90.00
_cell.angle_gamma   90.00
#
_symmetry.space_group_name_H-M   'P 1'
#
loop_
_entity.id
_entity.type
_entity.pdbx_description
1 polymer ?
#
loop_
_entity_poly.entity_id
_entity_poly.type
_entity_poly.pdbx_seq_one_letter_code
_entity_poly.pdbx_strand_id
1 'polypeptide(L)'
;MYAILQTEKARASHLGTIKAYLSAKYGFESERVVDVKGLIKVQKESLIKKINLKVLHKTLFQALDNPHVDVKSSTTWLRYGNNSPRSKGLFTYLQDRNFFWNRSKVCPHCKLRCLSVDHIATKCGSMLYHDYTWRHNEVVRSLHLMLCNKYGIRRSRKLRTHKVQSVVENARVCLKVDTSIHTSILVQHNKPDIVVQDKVSGEILIIEVGITCLDRLTTVEVEKKRKYDLLANELGLMHRCKSLSFLA
;
A
#
# COMPACT_ATOMS: atom_id res chain seq x y z
N MET A 1 40.07 -2.56 -22.70
CA MET A 1 38.76 -3.25 -22.60
C MET A 1 38.46 -4.18 -23.78
N TYR A 2 38.87 -3.85 -25.02
CA TYR A 2 38.62 -4.67 -26.22
C TYR A 2 39.31 -6.05 -26.18
N ALA A 3 40.57 -6.12 -25.73
CA ALA A 3 41.32 -7.38 -25.62
C ALA A 3 40.67 -8.39 -24.66
N ILE A 4 40.22 -7.93 -23.48
CA ILE A 4 39.55 -8.77 -22.47
C ILE A 4 38.27 -9.39 -23.04
N LEU A 5 37.44 -8.60 -23.73
CA LEU A 5 36.19 -9.10 -24.32
C LEU A 5 36.45 -10.15 -25.42
N GLN A 6 37.52 -10.00 -26.21
CA GLN A 6 37.89 -10.97 -27.25
C GLN A 6 38.40 -12.28 -26.63
N THR A 7 39.20 -12.21 -25.57
CA THR A 7 39.64 -13.40 -24.82
C THR A 7 38.46 -14.14 -24.18
N GLU A 8 37.50 -13.41 -23.62
CA GLU A 8 36.29 -13.98 -23.01
C GLU A 8 35.34 -14.60 -24.05
N LYS A 9 35.24 -14.01 -25.26
CA LYS A 9 34.54 -14.61 -26.40
C LYS A 9 35.22 -15.89 -26.88
N ALA A 10 36.55 -15.90 -27.00
CA ALA A 10 37.31 -17.08 -27.38
C ALA A 10 37.16 -18.23 -26.37
N ARG A 11 37.00 -17.90 -25.08
CA ARG A 11 36.71 -18.84 -23.99
C ARG A 11 35.24 -19.26 -23.90
N ALA A 12 34.37 -18.75 -24.78
CA ALA A 12 32.93 -18.94 -24.73
C ALA A 12 32.33 -18.65 -23.33
N SER A 13 32.90 -17.70 -22.59
CA SER A 13 32.44 -17.43 -21.24
C SER A 13 31.05 -16.77 -21.24
N HIS A 14 30.38 -16.78 -20.09
CA HIS A 14 29.09 -16.11 -19.93
C HIS A 14 29.16 -14.62 -20.29
N LEU A 15 30.30 -13.96 -20.04
CA LEU A 15 30.53 -12.56 -20.42
C LEU A 15 30.74 -12.39 -21.93
N GLY A 16 31.44 -13.33 -22.58
CA GLY A 16 31.64 -13.31 -24.03
C GLY A 16 30.35 -13.56 -24.84
N THR A 17 29.45 -14.39 -24.31
CA THR A 17 28.19 -14.82 -24.97
C THR A 17 26.96 -14.00 -24.56
N ILE A 18 27.08 -13.09 -23.60
CA ILE A 18 25.94 -12.34 -23.03
C ILE A 18 25.10 -11.62 -24.09
N LYS A 19 25.73 -11.03 -25.12
CA LYS A 19 25.02 -10.32 -26.18
C LYS A 19 24.13 -11.27 -27.00
N ALA A 20 24.68 -12.42 -27.39
CA ALA A 20 23.93 -13.45 -28.11
C ALA A 20 22.79 -14.03 -27.26
N TYR A 21 23.04 -14.26 -25.96
CA TYR A 21 22.02 -14.72 -25.02
C TYR A 21 20.86 -13.71 -24.89
N LEU A 22 21.17 -12.43 -24.72
CA LEU A 22 20.17 -11.37 -24.60
C LEU A 22 19.34 -11.23 -25.87
N SER A 23 19.97 -11.28 -27.04
CA SER A 23 19.29 -11.29 -28.34
C SER A 23 18.37 -12.50 -28.50
N ALA A 24 18.84 -13.71 -28.21
CA ALA A 24 18.05 -14.93 -28.32
C ALA A 24 16.86 -14.97 -27.34
N LYS A 25 17.04 -14.47 -26.12
CA LYS A 25 16.03 -14.55 -25.06
C LYS A 25 14.98 -13.45 -25.11
N TYR A 26 15.37 -12.24 -25.52
CA TYR A 26 14.52 -11.04 -25.47
C TYR A 26 14.27 -10.41 -26.85
N GLY A 27 14.84 -10.95 -27.93
CA GLY A 27 14.58 -10.50 -29.31
C GLY A 27 15.27 -9.20 -29.72
N PHE A 28 16.38 -8.82 -29.08
CA PHE A 28 17.15 -7.64 -29.49
C PHE A 28 17.93 -7.92 -30.79
N GLU A 29 17.78 -7.04 -31.80
CA GLU A 29 18.60 -7.05 -33.01
C GLU A 29 20.10 -6.95 -32.66
N SER A 30 20.92 -7.75 -33.35
CA SER A 30 22.33 -8.01 -33.02
C SER A 30 23.26 -6.78 -33.09
N GLU A 31 22.83 -5.66 -33.67
CA GLU A 31 23.70 -4.51 -33.95
C GLU A 31 23.50 -3.29 -33.04
N ARG A 32 22.35 -3.14 -32.36
CA ARG A 32 22.14 -1.97 -31.50
C ARG A 32 22.83 -2.16 -30.14
N VAL A 33 23.43 -1.09 -29.63
CA VAL A 33 23.87 -1.02 -28.23
C VAL A 33 22.64 -1.30 -27.37
N VAL A 34 22.70 -2.36 -26.56
CA VAL A 34 21.58 -2.75 -25.70
C VAL A 34 21.41 -1.64 -24.65
N ASP A 35 20.42 -0.77 -24.85
CA ASP A 35 20.04 0.20 -23.84
C ASP A 35 19.57 -0.56 -22.60
N VAL A 36 20.23 -0.30 -21.47
CA VAL A 36 19.95 -0.94 -20.18
C VAL A 36 18.50 -0.69 -19.77
N LYS A 37 17.94 0.49 -20.06
CA LYS A 37 16.55 0.80 -19.74
C LYS A 37 15.59 -0.04 -20.60
N GLY A 38 15.84 -0.12 -21.91
CA GLY A 38 15.11 -1.01 -22.82
C GLY A 38 15.17 -2.48 -22.41
N LEU A 39 16.36 -2.98 -22.02
CA LEU A 39 16.53 -4.34 -21.53
C LEU A 39 15.70 -4.63 -20.28
N ILE A 40 15.74 -3.73 -19.28
CA ILE A 40 14.95 -3.88 -18.06
C ILE A 40 13.45 -3.96 -18.39
N LYS A 41 12.98 -3.17 -19.36
CA LYS A 41 11.58 -3.19 -19.79
C LYS A 41 11.17 -4.56 -20.35
N VAL A 42 11.92 -5.07 -21.33
CA VAL A 42 11.62 -6.37 -21.97
C VAL A 42 11.77 -7.53 -20.97
N GLN A 43 12.74 -7.44 -20.06
CA GLN A 43 12.89 -8.41 -18.97
C GLN A 43 11.66 -8.45 -18.07
N LYS A 44 11.13 -7.29 -17.66
CA LYS A 44 9.92 -7.21 -16.84
C LYS A 44 8.72 -7.80 -17.57
N GLU A 45 8.52 -7.45 -18.84
CA GLU A 45 7.42 -7.98 -19.66
C GLU A 45 7.49 -9.51 -19.79
N SER A 46 8.68 -10.06 -20.04
CA SER A 46 8.89 -11.52 -20.10
C SER A 46 8.58 -12.20 -18.77
N LEU A 47 8.99 -11.60 -17.65
CA LEU A 47 8.71 -12.13 -16.31
C LEU A 47 7.22 -12.10 -15.99
N ILE A 48 6.52 -11.00 -16.29
CA ILE A 48 5.07 -10.89 -16.08
C ILE A 48 4.33 -11.94 -16.91
N LYS A 49 4.69 -12.13 -18.19
CA LYS A 49 4.11 -13.19 -19.04
C LYS A 49 4.28 -14.57 -18.40
N LYS A 50 5.49 -14.90 -17.92
CA LYS A 50 5.75 -16.19 -17.24
C LYS A 50 4.97 -16.35 -15.94
N ILE A 51 4.77 -15.28 -15.20
CA ILE A 51 4.03 -15.27 -13.94
C ILE A 51 2.54 -15.47 -14.20
N ASN A 52 1.98 -14.79 -15.21
CA ASN A 52 0.56 -14.89 -15.57
C ASN A 52 0.16 -16.30 -16.05
N LEU A 53 1.11 -17.07 -16.60
CA LEU A 53 0.91 -18.49 -16.96
C LEU A 53 0.81 -19.40 -15.72
N LYS A 54 1.27 -18.97 -14.55
CA LYS A 54 1.23 -19.78 -13.32
C LYS A 54 -0.11 -19.59 -12.61
N VAL A 55 -0.80 -20.71 -12.39
CA VAL A 55 -2.13 -20.74 -11.76
C VAL A 55 -2.14 -20.11 -10.36
N LEU A 56 -1.08 -20.36 -9.56
CA LEU A 56 -0.99 -19.95 -8.15
C LEU A 56 -0.19 -18.66 -7.91
N HIS A 57 0.30 -18.00 -8.97
CA HIS A 57 1.22 -16.87 -8.83
C HIS A 57 0.76 -15.60 -9.57
N LYS A 58 -0.52 -15.55 -9.93
CA LYS A 58 -1.08 -14.45 -10.71
C LYS A 58 -1.81 -13.42 -9.87
N THR A 59 -2.26 -13.76 -8.67
CA THR A 59 -3.24 -12.95 -7.91
C THR A 59 -2.69 -11.59 -7.54
N LEU A 60 -1.44 -11.50 -7.07
CA LEU A 60 -0.84 -10.21 -6.74
C LEU A 60 -0.64 -9.34 -7.99
N PHE A 61 -0.35 -9.97 -9.13
CA PHE A 61 -0.03 -9.29 -10.38
C PHE A 61 -1.26 -8.84 -11.16
N GLN A 62 -2.46 -9.34 -10.83
CA GLN A 62 -3.72 -8.78 -11.34
C GLN A 62 -3.90 -7.30 -10.97
N ALA A 63 -3.29 -6.85 -9.87
CA ALA A 63 -3.30 -5.46 -9.46
C ALA A 63 -2.53 -4.53 -10.41
N LEU A 64 -1.62 -5.06 -11.25
CA LEU A 64 -0.85 -4.25 -12.20
C LEU A 64 -1.74 -3.64 -13.29
N ASP A 65 -2.83 -4.30 -13.64
CA ASP A 65 -3.76 -3.83 -14.66
C ASP A 65 -4.80 -2.85 -14.08
N ASN A 66 -4.85 -2.68 -12.75
CA ASN A 66 -5.82 -1.80 -12.09
C ASN A 66 -5.29 -0.35 -12.02
N PRO A 67 -5.94 0.63 -12.68
CA PRO A 67 -5.49 2.01 -12.70
C PRO A 67 -5.57 2.71 -11.32
N HIS A 68 -6.36 2.17 -10.39
CA HIS A 68 -6.52 2.71 -9.04
C HIS A 68 -5.45 2.21 -8.06
N VAL A 69 -4.56 1.30 -8.49
CA VAL A 69 -3.50 0.78 -7.63
C VAL A 69 -2.19 1.48 -7.92
N ASP A 70 -1.67 2.19 -6.92
CA ASP A 70 -0.28 2.66 -6.95
C ASP A 70 0.67 1.50 -6.62
N VAL A 71 1.15 0.84 -7.67
CA VAL A 71 2.11 -0.27 -7.58
C VAL A 71 3.42 0.17 -6.91
N LYS A 72 3.85 1.41 -7.15
CA LYS A 72 5.11 1.93 -6.60
C LYS A 72 4.97 2.11 -5.09
N SER A 73 3.89 2.74 -4.64
CA SER A 73 3.65 2.92 -3.21
C SER A 73 3.39 1.59 -2.50
N SER A 74 2.64 0.68 -3.12
CA SER A 74 2.30 -0.65 -2.57
C SER A 74 3.52 -1.54 -2.31
N THR A 75 4.62 -1.34 -3.04
CA THR A 75 5.86 -2.13 -2.90
C THR A 75 6.92 -1.45 -2.01
N THR A 76 6.63 -0.28 -1.46
CA THR A 76 7.56 0.50 -0.61
C THR A 76 8.08 -0.30 0.58
N TRP A 77 7.22 -1.13 1.20
CA TRP A 77 7.61 -1.96 2.34
C TRP A 77 8.65 -3.05 1.99
N LEU A 78 8.74 -3.47 0.71
CA LEU A 78 9.80 -4.38 0.26
C LEU A 78 11.17 -3.70 0.23
N ARG A 79 11.20 -2.39 -0.08
CA ARG A 79 12.44 -1.62 -0.17
C ARG A 79 12.88 -1.05 1.17
N TYR A 80 11.95 -0.42 1.90
CA TYR A 80 12.25 0.34 3.12
C TYR A 80 11.75 -0.34 4.39
N GLY A 81 10.98 -1.41 4.29
CA GLY A 81 10.52 -2.16 5.47
C GLY A 81 11.67 -2.88 6.15
N ASN A 82 11.65 -2.84 7.49
CA ASN A 82 12.59 -3.56 8.36
C ASN A 82 12.23 -5.05 8.46
N ASN A 83 12.23 -5.74 7.31
CA ASN A 83 11.91 -7.15 7.19
C ASN A 83 13.11 -7.89 6.58
N SER A 84 13.40 -9.09 7.10
CA SER A 84 14.40 -9.96 6.50
C SER A 84 14.02 -10.34 5.07
N PRO A 85 14.99 -10.63 4.17
CA PRO A 85 14.67 -11.14 2.83
C PRO A 85 13.78 -12.39 2.84
N ARG A 86 13.97 -13.27 3.83
CA ARG A 86 13.13 -14.47 4.05
C ARG A 86 11.68 -14.09 4.39
N SER A 87 11.49 -13.13 5.29
CA SER A 87 10.15 -12.65 5.66
C SER A 87 9.45 -11.97 4.49
N LYS A 88 10.18 -11.14 3.73
CA LYS A 88 9.65 -10.49 2.52
C LYS A 88 9.16 -11.54 1.51
N GLY A 89 9.97 -12.56 1.24
CA GLY A 89 9.60 -13.66 0.36
C GLY A 89 8.40 -14.46 0.87
N LEU A 90 8.28 -14.66 2.18
CA LEU A 90 7.13 -15.32 2.79
C LEU A 90 5.85 -14.48 2.66
N PHE A 91 5.90 -13.18 2.93
CA PHE A 91 4.72 -12.31 2.83
C PHE A 91 4.23 -12.15 1.39
N THR A 92 5.13 -11.98 0.42
CA THR A 92 4.74 -11.94 -1.00
C THR A 92 4.16 -13.28 -1.45
N TYR A 93 4.76 -14.40 -1.02
CA TYR A 93 4.22 -15.73 -1.24
C TYR A 93 2.80 -15.89 -0.67
N LEU A 94 2.56 -15.39 0.55
CA LEU A 94 1.26 -15.47 1.21
C LEU A 94 0.18 -14.67 0.47
N GLN A 95 0.52 -13.47 -0.01
CA GLN A 95 -0.37 -12.64 -0.81
C GLN A 95 -0.69 -13.27 -2.17
N ASP A 96 0.30 -13.90 -2.80
CA ASP A 96 0.19 -14.38 -4.17
C ASP A 96 -0.46 -15.76 -4.28
N ARG A 97 -0.13 -16.70 -3.39
CA ARG A 97 -0.64 -18.07 -3.47
C ARG A 97 -2.07 -18.24 -2.97
N ASN A 98 -2.58 -17.30 -2.16
CA ASN A 98 -3.70 -17.52 -1.24
C ASN A 98 -3.44 -18.78 -0.38
N PHE A 99 -3.26 -18.62 0.93
CA PHE A 99 -2.87 -19.68 1.90
C PHE A 99 -3.62 -21.03 1.77
N PHE A 100 -4.76 -21.05 1.10
CA PHE A 100 -5.67 -22.18 0.97
C PHE A 100 -5.61 -22.92 -0.38
N TRP A 101 -4.69 -22.59 -1.29
CA TRP A 101 -4.48 -23.30 -2.57
C TRP A 101 -5.74 -23.39 -3.45
N ASN A 102 -6.65 -22.40 -3.39
CA ASN A 102 -7.97 -22.49 -4.03
C ASN A 102 -8.74 -23.79 -3.68
N ARG A 103 -8.38 -24.48 -2.57
CA ARG A 103 -9.18 -25.58 -2.08
C ARG A 103 -10.50 -25.00 -1.63
N SER A 104 -11.61 -25.58 -2.09
CA SER A 104 -12.99 -25.23 -1.72
C SER A 104 -13.30 -25.55 -0.26
N LYS A 105 -12.40 -25.22 0.66
CA LYS A 105 -12.66 -25.28 2.09
C LYS A 105 -13.53 -24.08 2.44
N VAL A 106 -14.61 -24.34 3.15
CA VAL A 106 -15.44 -23.29 3.73
C VAL A 106 -14.72 -22.67 4.94
N CYS A 107 -14.99 -21.40 5.19
CA CYS A 107 -14.42 -20.72 6.34
C CYS A 107 -14.89 -21.37 7.66
N PRO A 108 -13.99 -21.70 8.61
CA PRO A 108 -14.39 -22.34 9.86
C PRO A 108 -15.21 -21.42 10.77
N HIS A 109 -15.05 -20.10 10.61
CA HIS A 109 -15.74 -19.10 11.43
C HIS A 109 -17.14 -18.77 10.90
N CYS A 110 -17.25 -18.35 9.62
CA CYS A 110 -18.55 -17.96 9.07
C CYS A 110 -19.32 -19.12 8.43
N LYS A 111 -18.64 -20.22 8.05
CA LYS A 111 -19.22 -21.40 7.37
C LYS A 111 -20.00 -21.12 6.06
N LEU A 112 -19.95 -19.88 5.55
CA LEU A 112 -20.76 -19.42 4.41
C LEU A 112 -19.96 -19.17 3.12
N ARG A 113 -18.68 -18.84 3.23
CA ARG A 113 -17.82 -18.46 2.09
C ARG A 113 -16.58 -19.34 2.03
N CYS A 114 -16.01 -19.43 0.82
CA CYS A 114 -14.71 -20.06 0.61
C CYS A 114 -13.63 -19.37 1.45
N LEU A 115 -12.78 -20.19 2.03
CA LEU A 115 -11.65 -19.78 2.84
C LEU A 115 -10.56 -19.21 1.93
N SER A 116 -10.39 -17.89 1.95
CA SER A 116 -9.32 -17.17 1.27
C SER A 116 -8.63 -16.20 2.22
N VAL A 117 -7.42 -15.75 1.88
CA VAL A 117 -6.71 -14.74 2.69
C VAL A 117 -7.54 -13.47 2.76
N ASP A 118 -8.12 -13.04 1.63
CA ASP A 118 -9.02 -11.88 1.57
C ASP A 118 -10.28 -12.08 2.40
N HIS A 119 -10.88 -13.27 2.37
CA HIS A 119 -12.07 -13.53 3.16
C HIS A 119 -11.77 -13.38 4.66
N ILE A 120 -10.71 -14.00 5.14
CA ILE A 120 -10.28 -13.92 6.54
C ILE A 120 -9.94 -12.47 6.91
N ALA A 121 -9.15 -11.79 6.07
CA ALA A 121 -8.67 -10.45 6.38
C ALA A 121 -9.80 -9.40 6.36
N THR A 122 -10.73 -9.45 5.41
CA THR A 122 -11.63 -8.31 5.13
C THR A 122 -13.11 -8.65 4.94
N LYS A 123 -13.49 -9.93 4.81
CA LYS A 123 -14.90 -10.31 4.48
C LYS A 123 -15.57 -11.20 5.53
N CYS A 124 -14.84 -11.79 6.47
CA CYS A 124 -15.37 -12.73 7.46
C CYS A 124 -16.02 -11.99 8.64
N GLY A 125 -17.36 -11.95 8.68
CA GLY A 125 -18.12 -11.24 9.73
C GLY A 125 -17.67 -11.56 11.16
N SER A 126 -17.43 -12.84 11.47
CA SER A 126 -16.98 -13.27 12.79
C SER A 126 -15.60 -12.76 13.19
N MET A 127 -14.72 -12.48 12.21
CA MET A 127 -13.33 -12.09 12.46
C MET A 127 -13.11 -10.58 12.29
N LEU A 128 -13.99 -9.92 11.55
CA LEU A 128 -13.96 -8.48 11.35
C LEU A 128 -14.04 -7.74 12.69
N TYR A 129 -14.93 -8.10 13.60
CA TYR A 129 -15.13 -7.30 14.82
C TYR A 129 -13.84 -7.07 15.62
N HIS A 130 -13.02 -8.11 15.81
CA HIS A 130 -11.79 -8.02 16.59
C HIS A 130 -10.56 -7.71 15.73
N ASP A 131 -10.29 -8.52 14.71
CA ASP A 131 -9.00 -8.45 14.02
C ASP A 131 -8.93 -7.29 13.02
N TYR A 132 -10.05 -6.87 12.44
CA TYR A 132 -10.06 -5.65 11.63
C TYR A 132 -9.81 -4.43 12.51
N THR A 133 -10.52 -4.32 13.63
CA THR A 133 -10.38 -3.20 14.58
C THR A 133 -8.96 -3.11 15.11
N TRP A 134 -8.34 -4.24 15.45
CA TRP A 134 -6.94 -4.26 15.88
C TRP A 134 -5.99 -3.75 14.79
N ARG A 135 -6.12 -4.24 13.54
CA ARG A 135 -5.28 -3.79 12.43
C ARG A 135 -5.49 -2.31 12.12
N HIS A 136 -6.73 -1.83 12.12
CA HIS A 136 -7.09 -0.43 11.90
C HIS A 136 -6.43 0.46 12.96
N ASN A 137 -6.58 0.10 14.24
CA ASN A 137 -5.96 0.82 15.34
C ASN A 137 -4.43 0.86 15.25
N GLU A 138 -3.77 -0.23 14.81
CA GLU A 138 -2.32 -0.24 14.59
C GLU A 138 -1.88 0.70 13.46
N VAL A 139 -2.66 0.78 12.38
CA VAL A 139 -2.40 1.73 11.28
C VAL A 139 -2.59 3.17 11.76
N VAL A 140 -3.71 3.47 12.43
CA VAL A 140 -3.98 4.78 13.04
C VAL A 140 -2.86 5.19 13.99
N ARG A 141 -2.36 4.25 14.82
CA ARG A 141 -1.25 4.48 15.74
C ARG A 141 0.06 4.78 15.03
N SER A 142 0.33 4.12 13.92
CA SER A 142 1.49 4.40 13.06
C SER A 142 1.40 5.78 12.42
N LEU A 143 0.23 6.14 11.87
CA LEU A 143 -0.03 7.45 11.28
C LEU A 143 0.08 8.57 12.31
N HIS A 144 -0.52 8.38 13.48
CA HIS A 144 -0.45 9.35 14.58
C HIS A 144 0.99 9.62 15.01
N LEU A 145 1.82 8.57 15.17
CA LEU A 145 3.24 8.75 15.49
C LEU A 145 3.99 9.52 14.38
N MET A 146 3.73 9.18 13.11
CA MET A 146 4.33 9.85 11.96
C MET A 146 3.97 11.35 11.95
N LEU A 147 2.70 11.69 12.16
CA LEU A 147 2.22 13.07 12.20
C LEU A 147 2.81 13.84 13.40
N CYS A 148 2.85 13.22 14.58
CA CYS A 148 3.49 13.81 15.76
C CYS A 148 4.97 14.15 15.51
N ASN A 149 5.70 13.25 14.82
CA ASN A 149 7.09 13.48 14.44
C ASN A 149 7.22 14.58 13.38
N LYS A 150 6.33 14.61 12.38
CA LYS A 150 6.33 15.61 11.29
C LYS A 150 6.17 17.03 11.83
N TYR A 151 5.25 17.23 12.77
CA TYR A 151 4.96 18.55 13.35
C TYR A 151 5.79 18.88 14.60
N GLY A 152 6.77 18.05 14.95
CA GLY A 152 7.66 18.31 16.08
C GLY A 152 7.01 18.23 17.47
N ILE A 153 5.81 17.66 17.58
CA ILE A 153 5.09 17.44 18.84
C ILE A 153 5.85 16.42 19.70
N ARG A 154 6.34 15.35 19.06
CA ARG A 154 7.12 14.30 19.69
C ARG A 154 8.27 13.91 18.78
N ARG A 155 9.35 13.39 19.35
CA ARG A 155 10.45 12.77 18.59
C ARG A 155 10.64 11.34 19.09
N SER A 156 9.97 10.39 18.45
CA SER A 156 10.16 8.95 18.73
C SER A 156 10.06 8.13 17.45
N ARG A 157 11.00 7.20 17.28
CA ARG A 157 10.95 6.19 16.21
C ARG A 157 10.34 4.86 16.65
N LYS A 158 10.10 4.70 17.96
CA LYS A 158 9.62 3.44 18.53
C LYS A 158 8.10 3.41 18.50
N LEU A 159 7.55 2.62 17.59
CA LEU A 159 6.11 2.39 17.53
C LEU A 159 5.63 1.69 18.81
N ARG A 160 6.25 0.59 19.26
CA ARG A 160 5.80 -0.21 20.42
C ARG A 160 5.44 0.57 21.70
N THR A 161 6.12 1.67 22.00
CA THR A 161 5.90 2.49 23.20
C THR A 161 4.95 3.66 22.98
N HIS A 162 4.49 3.87 21.75
CA HIS A 162 3.64 5.00 21.40
C HIS A 162 2.18 4.70 21.74
N LYS A 163 1.60 5.58 22.55
CA LYS A 163 0.18 5.62 22.88
C LYS A 163 -0.48 6.73 22.05
N VAL A 164 -1.61 6.40 21.45
CA VAL A 164 -2.45 7.36 20.75
C VAL A 164 -3.15 8.24 21.78
N GLN A 165 -3.16 9.55 21.52
CA GLN A 165 -3.85 10.53 22.34
C GLN A 165 -4.98 11.12 21.49
N SER A 166 -6.17 11.27 22.08
CA SER A 166 -7.35 11.74 21.35
C SER A 166 -7.18 13.17 20.84
N VAL A 167 -6.49 14.03 21.59
CA VAL A 167 -6.14 15.39 21.14
C VAL A 167 -4.70 15.68 21.52
N VAL A 168 -3.93 16.16 20.56
CA VAL A 168 -2.55 16.60 20.75
C VAL A 168 -2.32 17.89 19.99
N GLU A 169 -1.85 18.91 20.68
CA GLU A 169 -1.77 20.25 20.12
C GLU A 169 -0.45 20.93 20.47
N ASN A 170 0.05 21.75 19.54
CA ASN A 170 1.11 22.71 19.81
C ASN A 170 0.73 24.08 19.21
N ALA A 171 1.68 25.01 19.20
CA ALA A 171 1.46 26.34 18.64
C ALA A 171 1.09 26.32 17.15
N ARG A 172 1.50 25.29 16.40
CA ARG A 172 1.32 25.19 14.94
C ARG A 172 0.15 24.29 14.54
N VAL A 173 -0.05 23.15 15.18
CA VAL A 173 -1.01 22.12 14.73
C VAL A 173 -1.86 21.60 15.88
N CYS A 174 -3.11 21.25 15.57
CA CYS A 174 -3.98 20.44 16.42
C CYS A 174 -4.25 19.10 15.71
N LEU A 175 -3.83 17.99 16.32
CA LEU A 175 -4.14 16.63 15.91
C LEU A 175 -5.28 16.11 16.78
N LYS A 176 -6.34 15.62 16.15
CA LYS A 176 -7.47 14.97 16.81
C LYS A 176 -7.61 13.56 16.27
N VAL A 177 -7.72 12.56 17.13
CA VAL A 177 -7.89 11.15 16.77
C VAL A 177 -9.17 10.64 17.41
N ASP A 178 -10.01 9.96 16.64
CA ASP A 178 -11.28 9.40 17.10
C ASP A 178 -12.09 10.37 17.98
N THR A 179 -12.15 11.63 17.56
CA THR A 179 -12.78 12.72 18.32
C THR A 179 -13.88 13.35 17.48
N SER A 180 -15.05 13.51 18.06
CA SER A 180 -16.19 14.15 17.39
C SER A 180 -15.91 15.63 17.17
N ILE A 181 -16.19 16.10 15.96
CA ILE A 181 -16.07 17.49 15.54
C ILE A 181 -17.45 18.13 15.65
N HIS A 182 -17.51 19.25 16.36
CA HIS A 182 -18.73 20.05 16.44
C HIS A 182 -18.76 21.02 15.26
N THR A 183 -19.87 21.02 14.53
CA THR A 183 -20.13 21.87 13.35
C THR A 183 -21.40 22.67 13.59
N SER A 184 -21.55 23.79 12.88
CA SER A 184 -22.75 24.63 12.90
C SER A 184 -24.01 23.90 12.44
N ILE A 185 -23.87 22.97 11.49
CA ILE A 185 -24.95 22.08 11.06
C ILE A 185 -24.82 20.68 11.68
N LEU A 186 -25.93 19.95 11.76
CA LEU A 186 -25.91 18.56 12.19
C LEU A 186 -25.36 17.66 11.07
N VAL A 187 -24.11 17.23 11.20
CA VAL A 187 -23.48 16.27 10.28
C VAL A 187 -23.58 14.86 10.87
N GLN A 188 -24.14 13.91 10.12
CA GLN A 188 -24.30 12.52 10.57
C GLN A 188 -22.96 11.82 10.86
N HIS A 189 -21.91 12.18 10.11
CA HIS A 189 -20.57 11.62 10.23
C HIS A 189 -19.57 12.71 10.61
N ASN A 190 -19.40 12.91 11.91
CA ASN A 190 -18.55 13.97 12.46
C ASN A 190 -17.35 13.46 13.26
N LYS A 191 -17.07 12.15 13.22
CA LYS A 191 -15.97 11.51 13.97
C LYS A 191 -15.00 10.81 13.00
N PRO A 192 -14.09 11.56 12.35
CA PRO A 192 -13.07 10.94 11.49
C PRO A 192 -12.00 10.21 12.29
N ASP A 193 -11.27 9.30 11.64
CA ASP A 193 -10.17 8.56 12.27
C ASP A 193 -9.08 9.52 12.79
N ILE A 194 -8.57 10.41 11.94
CA ILE A 194 -7.61 11.46 12.33
C ILE A 194 -7.95 12.77 11.63
N VAL A 195 -7.90 13.89 12.35
CA VAL A 195 -7.97 15.24 11.80
C VAL A 195 -6.74 16.03 12.19
N VAL A 196 -6.15 16.69 11.20
CA VAL A 196 -4.97 17.53 11.34
C VAL A 196 -5.34 18.95 10.96
N GLN A 197 -5.30 19.87 11.92
CA GLN A 197 -5.53 21.29 11.69
C GLN A 197 -4.21 22.05 11.82
N ASP A 198 -3.60 22.45 10.71
CA ASP A 198 -2.43 23.32 10.72
C ASP A 198 -2.91 24.78 10.80
N LYS A 199 -2.66 25.41 11.95
CA LYS A 199 -3.06 26.78 12.29
C LYS A 199 -2.26 27.82 11.52
N VAL A 200 -1.07 27.45 11.04
CA VAL A 200 -0.19 28.37 10.32
C VAL A 200 -0.58 28.43 8.85
N SER A 201 -0.81 27.29 8.21
CA SER A 201 -1.27 27.26 6.81
C SER A 201 -2.77 27.51 6.65
N GLY A 202 -3.56 27.33 7.71
CA GLY A 202 -5.02 27.36 7.60
C GLY A 202 -5.51 26.19 6.76
N GLU A 203 -4.99 24.99 7.01
CA GLU A 203 -5.40 23.77 6.31
C GLU A 203 -5.90 22.73 7.30
N ILE A 204 -6.98 22.05 6.91
CA ILE A 204 -7.56 20.95 7.69
C ILE A 204 -7.51 19.69 6.83
N LEU A 205 -6.79 18.69 7.30
CA LEU A 205 -6.69 17.39 6.66
C LEU A 205 -7.49 16.37 7.47
N ILE A 206 -8.49 15.77 6.83
CA ILE A 206 -9.25 14.63 7.35
C ILE A 206 -8.60 13.37 6.78
N ILE A 207 -8.22 12.44 7.65
CA ILE A 207 -7.60 11.17 7.28
C ILE A 207 -8.53 10.05 7.71
N GLU A 208 -8.83 9.16 6.76
CA GLU A 208 -9.63 7.97 6.97
C GLU A 208 -8.84 6.72 6.58
N VAL A 209 -8.83 5.72 7.45
CA VAL A 209 -8.05 4.49 7.27
C VAL A 209 -8.95 3.35 6.81
N GLY A 210 -8.64 2.72 5.68
CA GLY A 210 -9.43 1.64 5.11
C GLY A 210 -8.63 0.35 4.89
N ILE A 211 -8.93 -0.71 5.65
CA ILE A 211 -8.27 -2.02 5.45
C ILE A 211 -9.17 -2.91 4.60
N THR A 212 -8.92 -2.95 3.30
CA THR A 212 -9.76 -3.69 2.35
C THR A 212 -8.96 -4.60 1.42
N CYS A 213 -9.66 -5.49 0.72
CA CYS A 213 -9.09 -6.32 -0.34
C CYS A 213 -9.15 -5.58 -1.67
N LEU A 214 -8.32 -5.99 -2.62
CA LEU A 214 -8.21 -5.38 -3.95
C LEU A 214 -9.57 -5.22 -4.66
N ASP A 215 -10.43 -6.25 -4.61
CA ASP A 215 -11.76 -6.24 -5.27
C ASP A 215 -12.69 -5.11 -4.79
N ARG A 216 -12.51 -4.65 -3.54
CA ARG A 216 -13.38 -3.66 -2.88
C ARG A 216 -12.70 -2.31 -2.70
N LEU A 217 -11.46 -2.16 -3.18
CA LEU A 217 -10.65 -0.96 -2.96
C LEU A 217 -11.41 0.28 -3.44
N THR A 218 -11.84 0.29 -4.70
CA THR A 218 -12.57 1.42 -5.30
C THR A 218 -13.89 1.72 -4.60
N THR A 219 -14.66 0.68 -4.25
CA THR A 219 -15.94 0.87 -3.55
C THR A 219 -15.73 1.51 -2.18
N VAL A 220 -14.80 0.99 -1.37
CA VAL A 220 -14.50 1.49 -0.02
C VAL A 220 -13.92 2.90 -0.07
N GLU A 221 -13.08 3.19 -1.06
CA GLU A 221 -12.52 4.53 -1.27
C GLU A 221 -13.62 5.56 -1.55
N VAL A 222 -14.53 5.25 -2.48
CA VAL A 222 -15.65 6.14 -2.83
C VAL A 222 -16.62 6.30 -1.65
N GLU A 223 -16.96 5.22 -0.95
CA GLU A 223 -17.84 5.26 0.21
C GLU A 223 -17.26 6.14 1.33
N LYS A 224 -15.99 5.95 1.68
CA LYS A 224 -15.33 6.74 2.73
C LYS A 224 -15.14 8.20 2.35
N LYS A 225 -14.82 8.48 1.09
CA LYS A 225 -14.69 9.87 0.60
C LYS A 225 -16.03 10.60 0.74
N ARG A 226 -17.10 10.02 0.19
CA ARG A 226 -18.46 10.58 0.25
C ARG A 226 -18.94 10.79 1.69
N LYS A 227 -18.56 9.90 2.61
CA LYS A 227 -18.97 9.95 4.01
C LYS A 227 -18.59 11.28 4.69
N TYR A 228 -17.45 11.87 4.35
CA TYR A 228 -16.93 13.08 5.00
C TYR A 228 -16.88 14.31 4.10
N ASP A 229 -17.42 14.25 2.88
CA ASP A 229 -17.48 15.41 1.99
C ASP A 229 -18.25 16.57 2.62
N LEU A 230 -19.38 16.28 3.30
CA LEU A 230 -20.14 17.30 4.04
C LEU A 230 -19.34 17.91 5.19
N LEU A 231 -18.65 17.07 5.98
CA LEU A 231 -17.82 17.53 7.09
C LEU A 231 -16.67 18.41 6.59
N ALA A 232 -16.03 18.02 5.49
CA ALA A 232 -14.94 18.78 4.88
C ALA A 232 -15.42 20.17 4.43
N ASN A 233 -16.59 20.26 3.79
CA ASN A 233 -17.15 21.54 3.35
C ASN A 233 -17.45 22.47 4.54
N GLU A 234 -18.10 21.96 5.59
CA GLU A 234 -18.40 22.73 6.79
C GLU A 234 -17.14 23.21 7.52
N LEU A 235 -16.13 22.35 7.64
CA LEU A 235 -14.84 22.73 8.22
C LEU A 235 -14.13 23.80 7.40
N GLY A 236 -14.26 23.74 6.07
CA GLY A 236 -13.74 24.77 5.17
C GLY A 236 -14.41 26.13 5.41
N LEU A 237 -15.74 26.14 5.58
CA LEU A 237 -16.51 27.34 5.85
C LEU A 237 -16.21 27.93 7.25
N MET A 238 -16.23 27.10 8.30
CA MET A 238 -16.04 27.55 9.68
C MET A 238 -14.64 28.14 9.91
N HIS A 239 -13.61 27.53 9.32
CA HIS A 239 -12.23 27.95 9.52
C HIS A 239 -11.69 28.87 8.42
N ARG A 240 -12.47 29.16 7.36
CA ARG A 240 -12.00 29.85 6.14
C ARG A 240 -10.72 29.22 5.56
N CYS A 241 -10.69 27.89 5.58
CA CYS A 241 -9.49 27.08 5.33
C CYS A 241 -9.72 26.11 4.16
N LYS A 242 -8.65 25.65 3.52
CA LYS A 242 -8.76 24.52 2.59
C LYS A 242 -8.90 23.24 3.39
N SER A 243 -9.99 22.51 3.18
CA SER A 243 -10.18 21.17 3.72
C SER A 243 -9.80 20.13 2.67
N LEU A 244 -9.00 19.15 3.07
CA LEU A 244 -8.58 18.04 2.23
C LEU A 244 -8.98 16.74 2.91
N SER A 245 -9.70 15.87 2.21
CA SER A 245 -9.95 14.51 2.62
C SER A 245 -8.92 13.59 1.99
N PHE A 246 -8.25 12.79 2.82
CA PHE A 246 -7.22 11.83 2.40
C PHE A 246 -7.56 10.44 2.92
N LEU A 247 -7.40 9.45 2.04
CA LEU A 247 -7.62 8.04 2.34
C LEU A 247 -6.29 7.32 2.45
N ALA A 248 -6.10 6.60 3.55
CA ALA A 248 -4.88 5.88 3.89
C ALA A 248 -5.12 4.37 4.05
#